data_AF-A0A1B3LKR4-F1
#
_entry.id   AF-A0A1B3LKR4-F1
#
_cell.length_a   1.000
_cell.length_b   1.000
_cell.length_c   1.000
_cell.angle_alpha   90.00
_cell.angle_beta   90.00
_cell.angle_gamma   90.00
#
_symmetry.space_group_name_H-M   'P 1'
#
loop_
_entity.id
_entity.type
_entity.pdbx_description
1 polymer ?
#
loop_
_entity_poly.entity_id
_entity_poly.type
_entity_poly.pdbx_seq_one_letter_code
_entity_poly.pdbx_strand_id
1 'polypeptide(L)'
;MSSGTPARAAERAAGMTSAVRLIAALLLTVVTGAFVLATNRDLQMSCTPHGMLNLQFAGSADCARLVLQSWGGQCADTEAQRVLHGCAAPARPPDAAQQRVEARAPDARLHTARQTLFADFAFMTAYSIFLWMLCARAAATLGGAPRRVGQAATFAAPLAGLADVSENIAHLMFLAAGADGPGEALFAWGHYSVMLKWGVIGLIVAFLAAAGLRMLFRRAQPAEARR
;
A
#
# COMPACT_ATOMS: atom_id res chain seq x y z
N MET A 1 -30.33 36.13 29.52
CA MET A 1 -30.79 34.79 29.12
C MET A 1 -30.00 34.37 27.89
N SER A 2 -29.23 33.28 28.01
CA SER A 2 -28.25 32.81 27.01
C SER A 2 -28.94 31.97 25.94
N SER A 3 -29.12 32.52 24.75
CA SER A 3 -29.68 31.85 23.56
C SER A 3 -28.65 31.04 22.75
N GLY A 4 -27.53 30.64 23.39
CA GLY A 4 -26.37 30.04 22.70
C GLY A 4 -26.38 28.52 22.49
N THR A 5 -27.50 27.83 22.65
CA THR A 5 -27.48 26.40 23.02
C THR A 5 -27.66 25.36 21.88
N PRO A 6 -28.47 25.55 20.82
CA PRO A 6 -28.73 24.48 19.84
C PRO A 6 -27.69 24.39 18.71
N ALA A 7 -27.25 25.51 18.15
CA ALA A 7 -26.33 25.51 16.99
C ALA A 7 -24.95 24.93 17.33
N ARG A 8 -24.40 25.27 18.51
CA ARG A 8 -23.10 24.74 18.99
C ARG A 8 -23.16 23.25 19.31
N ALA A 9 -24.31 22.74 19.74
CA ALA A 9 -24.50 21.31 20.01
C ALA A 9 -24.53 20.51 18.68
N ALA A 10 -25.22 21.02 17.66
CA ALA A 10 -25.27 20.40 16.34
C ALA A 10 -23.88 20.35 15.67
N GLU A 11 -23.11 21.44 15.76
CA GLU A 11 -21.74 21.50 15.20
C GLU A 11 -20.79 20.50 15.90
N ARG A 12 -20.89 20.38 17.23
CA ARG A 12 -20.12 19.37 17.99
C ARG A 12 -20.51 17.94 17.62
N ALA A 13 -21.80 17.67 17.47
CA ALA A 13 -22.27 16.35 17.03
C ALA A 13 -21.76 16.01 15.62
N ALA A 14 -21.84 16.96 14.68
CA ALA A 14 -21.29 16.79 13.33
C ALA A 14 -19.77 16.55 13.35
N GLY A 15 -19.02 17.32 14.14
CA GLY A 15 -17.57 17.14 14.31
C GLY A 15 -17.20 15.76 14.88
N MET A 16 -17.96 15.29 15.87
CA MET A 16 -17.78 13.96 16.46
C MET A 16 -18.05 12.85 15.45
N THR A 17 -19.11 12.95 14.64
CA THR A 17 -19.37 11.94 13.60
C THR A 17 -18.25 11.87 12.56
N SER A 18 -17.68 13.00 12.15
CA SER A 18 -16.54 13.03 11.22
C SER A 18 -15.29 12.35 11.82
N ALA A 19 -14.96 12.65 13.08
CA ALA A 19 -13.80 12.04 13.75
C ALA A 19 -13.98 10.52 13.93
N VAL A 20 -15.16 10.08 14.35
CA VAL A 20 -15.49 8.65 14.52
C VAL A 20 -15.35 7.90 13.20
N ARG A 21 -15.86 8.45 12.08
CA ARG A 21 -15.71 7.83 10.76
C ARG A 21 -14.25 7.71 10.34
N LEU A 22 -13.44 8.75 10.58
CA LEU A 22 -12.01 8.72 10.24
C LEU A 22 -11.25 7.66 11.06
N ILE A 23 -11.55 7.57 12.36
CA ILE A 23 -10.95 6.55 13.24
C ILE A 23 -11.38 5.15 12.79
N ALA A 24 -12.66 4.93 12.46
CA ALA A 24 -13.14 3.65 11.96
C ALA A 24 -12.43 3.25 10.65
N ALA A 25 -12.27 4.19 9.70
CA ALA A 25 -11.54 3.94 8.46
C ALA A 25 -10.05 3.62 8.70
N LEU A 26 -9.40 4.31 9.65
CA LEU A 26 -8.04 4.02 10.08
C LEU A 26 -7.93 2.61 10.67
N LEU A 27 -8.82 2.25 11.60
CA LEU A 27 -8.80 0.92 12.22
C LEU A 27 -9.00 -0.18 11.19
N LEU A 28 -9.94 -0.01 10.26
CA LEU A 28 -10.15 -0.95 9.17
C LEU A 28 -8.88 -1.09 8.31
N THR A 29 -8.22 0.02 7.97
CA THR A 29 -6.95 0.05 7.23
C THR A 29 -5.84 -0.69 7.97
N VAL A 30 -5.70 -0.44 9.28
CA VAL A 30 -4.67 -1.09 10.11
C VAL A 30 -4.92 -2.60 10.21
N VAL A 31 -6.17 -3.02 10.45
CA VAL A 31 -6.51 -4.44 10.58
C VAL A 31 -6.26 -5.19 9.27
N THR A 32 -6.76 -4.66 8.16
CA THR A 32 -6.56 -5.26 6.83
C THR A 32 -5.09 -5.25 6.42
N GLY A 33 -4.37 -4.16 6.65
CA GLY A 33 -2.94 -4.07 6.38
C GLY A 33 -2.11 -5.03 7.24
N ALA A 34 -2.46 -5.18 8.52
CA ALA A 34 -1.81 -6.16 9.39
C ALA A 34 -2.03 -7.60 8.90
N PHE A 35 -3.23 -7.91 8.39
CA PHE A 35 -3.52 -9.21 7.79
C PHE A 35 -2.67 -9.45 6.53
N VAL A 36 -2.61 -8.49 5.59
CA VAL A 36 -1.77 -8.58 4.39
C VAL A 36 -0.28 -8.76 4.75
N LEU A 37 0.21 -8.02 5.74
CA LEU A 37 1.59 -8.17 6.21
C LEU A 37 1.85 -9.55 6.84
N ALA A 38 0.88 -10.10 7.56
CA ALA A 38 0.98 -11.42 8.16
C ALA A 38 1.04 -12.51 7.08
N THR A 39 0.16 -12.48 6.08
CA THR A 39 0.19 -13.45 4.97
C THR A 39 1.42 -13.27 4.07
N ASN A 40 1.93 -12.03 3.91
CA ASN A 40 3.16 -11.79 3.18
C ASN A 40 4.40 -12.40 3.86
N ARG A 41 4.44 -12.45 5.21
CA ARG A 41 5.53 -13.13 5.94
C ARG A 41 5.60 -14.62 5.59
N ASP A 42 4.46 -15.24 5.31
CA ASP A 42 4.38 -16.63 4.89
C ASP A 42 4.84 -16.88 3.44
N LEU A 43 5.30 -15.84 2.74
CA LEU A 43 5.91 -15.90 1.40
C LEU A 43 7.39 -15.50 1.42
N GLN A 44 7.95 -15.18 2.59
CA GLN A 44 9.34 -14.79 2.73
C GLN A 44 10.23 -16.03 2.71
N MET A 45 10.90 -16.25 1.58
CA MET A 45 11.90 -17.30 1.38
C MET A 45 13.30 -16.65 1.30
N SER A 46 14.37 -17.44 1.31
CA SER A 46 15.74 -16.92 1.11
C SER A 46 15.88 -16.12 -0.19
N CYS A 47 15.34 -16.64 -1.29
CA CYS A 47 15.38 -16.03 -2.60
C CYS A 47 14.29 -14.96 -2.83
N THR A 48 13.28 -14.88 -1.96
CA THR A 48 12.24 -13.83 -1.98
C THR A 48 12.05 -13.25 -0.57
N PRO A 49 13.06 -12.53 -0.02
CA PRO A 49 13.09 -12.12 1.39
C PRO A 49 11.98 -11.12 1.77
N HIS A 50 11.33 -10.51 0.79
CA HIS A 50 10.22 -9.56 0.98
C HIS A 50 8.88 -10.13 0.50
N GLY A 51 8.83 -11.42 0.14
CA GLY A 51 7.61 -12.10 -0.29
C GLY A 51 7.01 -11.44 -1.53
N MET A 52 5.73 -11.07 -1.43
CA MET A 52 4.98 -10.40 -2.49
C MET A 52 5.67 -9.14 -3.01
N LEU A 53 6.38 -8.39 -2.15
CA LEU A 53 7.08 -7.18 -2.61
C LEU A 53 8.18 -7.50 -3.63
N ASN A 54 8.79 -8.69 -3.60
CA ASN A 54 9.73 -9.10 -4.65
C ASN A 54 9.03 -9.24 -6.01
N LEU A 55 7.77 -9.65 -6.04
CA LEU A 55 6.97 -9.70 -7.26
C LEU A 55 6.62 -8.29 -7.73
N GLN A 56 6.14 -7.43 -6.82
CA GLN A 56 5.73 -6.05 -7.14
C GLN A 56 6.88 -5.19 -7.68
N PHE A 57 8.09 -5.40 -7.15
CA PHE A 57 9.28 -4.66 -7.55
C PHE A 57 10.21 -5.46 -8.47
N ALA A 58 9.71 -6.53 -9.09
CA ALA A 58 10.45 -7.19 -10.15
C ALA A 58 10.73 -6.19 -11.28
N GLY A 59 11.98 -6.13 -11.73
CA GLY A 59 12.42 -5.20 -12.79
C GLY A 59 12.16 -5.71 -14.21
N SER A 60 11.82 -6.99 -14.37
CA SER A 60 11.53 -7.64 -15.63
C SER A 60 10.54 -8.80 -15.44
N ALA A 61 9.91 -9.23 -16.54
CA ALA A 61 9.05 -10.41 -16.51
C ALA A 61 9.83 -11.68 -16.10
N ASP A 62 11.09 -11.80 -16.50
CA ASP A 62 11.98 -12.90 -16.08
C ASP A 62 12.14 -12.92 -14.55
N CYS A 63 12.39 -11.77 -13.93
CA CYS A 63 12.50 -11.68 -12.47
C CYS A 63 11.18 -12.04 -11.77
N ALA A 64 10.05 -11.60 -12.31
CA ALA A 64 8.74 -11.98 -11.79
C ALA A 64 8.50 -13.49 -11.90
N ARG A 65 8.92 -14.12 -13.02
CA ARG A 65 8.83 -15.59 -13.20
C ARG A 65 9.73 -16.32 -12.20
N LEU A 66 10.95 -15.85 -11.94
CA LEU A 66 11.82 -16.45 -10.92
C LEU A 66 11.20 -16.36 -9.50
N VAL A 67 10.54 -15.25 -9.18
CA VAL A 67 9.78 -15.12 -7.92
C VAL A 67 8.67 -16.16 -7.85
N LEU A 68 7.85 -16.31 -8.90
CA LEU A 68 6.79 -17.33 -8.90
C LEU A 68 7.31 -18.76 -8.85
N GLN A 69 8.37 -19.06 -9.61
CA GLN A 69 9.02 -20.37 -9.61
C GLN A 69 9.54 -20.73 -8.23
N SER A 70 10.07 -19.76 -7.47
CA SER A 70 10.50 -20.02 -6.09
C SER A 70 9.36 -20.46 -5.18
N TRP A 71 8.16 -19.87 -5.32
CA TRP A 71 7.00 -20.29 -4.53
C TRP A 71 6.47 -21.65 -4.97
N GLY A 72 6.50 -21.93 -6.29
CA GLY A 72 6.10 -23.20 -6.89
C GLY A 72 7.14 -24.34 -6.78
N GLY A 73 8.32 -24.07 -6.25
CA GLY A 73 9.42 -25.03 -6.16
C GLY A 73 10.30 -24.79 -4.95
N GLN A 74 11.59 -25.06 -5.11
CA GLN A 74 12.63 -24.67 -4.16
C GLN A 74 13.29 -23.36 -4.64
N CYS A 75 13.94 -22.64 -3.73
CA CYS A 75 14.93 -21.62 -4.12
C CYS A 75 16.13 -22.33 -4.77
N ALA A 76 15.95 -22.78 -6.01
CA ALA A 76 16.93 -23.48 -6.82
C ALA A 76 17.63 -22.54 -7.81
N ASP A 77 17.13 -21.31 -7.94
CA ASP A 77 17.75 -20.27 -8.74
C ASP A 77 19.04 -19.80 -8.06
N THR A 78 20.16 -20.07 -8.73
CA THR A 78 21.46 -19.60 -8.27
C THR A 78 21.48 -18.07 -8.27
N GLU A 79 22.23 -17.49 -7.35
CA GLU A 79 22.55 -16.05 -7.38
C GLU A 79 23.01 -15.62 -8.78
N ALA A 80 23.78 -16.47 -9.46
CA ALA A 80 24.21 -16.27 -10.85
C ALA A 80 23.05 -16.12 -11.84
N GLN A 81 21.99 -16.93 -11.73
CA GLN A 81 20.81 -16.81 -12.59
C GLN A 81 20.07 -15.49 -12.34
N ARG A 82 19.93 -15.06 -11.09
CA ARG A 82 19.31 -13.77 -10.77
C ARG A 82 20.12 -12.59 -11.30
N VAL A 83 21.44 -12.62 -11.12
CA VAL A 83 22.36 -11.60 -11.65
C VAL A 83 22.29 -11.54 -13.17
N LEU A 84 22.21 -12.69 -13.85
CA LEU A 84 22.09 -12.76 -15.31
C LEU A 84 20.85 -12.02 -15.83
N HIS A 85 19.72 -12.13 -15.13
CA HIS A 85 18.46 -11.47 -15.49
C HIS A 85 18.30 -10.07 -14.87
N GLY A 86 19.32 -9.54 -14.19
CA GLY A 86 19.26 -8.23 -13.52
C GLY A 86 18.32 -8.20 -12.30
N CYS A 87 18.02 -9.35 -11.72
CA CYS A 87 17.17 -9.49 -10.54
C CYS A 87 17.97 -9.25 -9.26
N ALA A 88 17.31 -8.72 -8.22
CA ALA A 88 17.94 -8.55 -6.92
C ALA A 88 18.41 -9.91 -6.35
N ALA A 89 19.70 -10.00 -6.01
CA ALA A 89 20.30 -11.16 -5.38
C ALA A 89 19.81 -11.31 -3.92
N PRO A 90 19.66 -12.54 -3.41
CA PRO A 90 19.38 -12.77 -2.00
C PRO A 90 20.57 -12.29 -1.14
N ALA A 91 20.30 -11.38 -0.21
CA ALA A 91 21.38 -10.69 0.51
C ALA A 91 22.02 -11.52 1.65
N ARG A 92 21.38 -12.61 2.11
CA ARG A 92 21.79 -13.36 3.31
C ARG A 92 21.37 -14.83 3.26
N PRO A 93 22.05 -15.72 4.03
CA PRO A 93 21.58 -17.08 4.26
C PRO A 93 20.15 -17.10 4.84
N PRO A 94 19.35 -18.14 4.56
CA PRO A 94 18.00 -18.28 5.10
C PRO A 94 18.01 -18.29 6.63
N ASP A 95 17.19 -17.45 7.24
CA ASP A 95 16.90 -17.54 8.67
C ASP A 95 15.91 -18.67 8.99
N ALA A 96 15.71 -18.96 10.28
CA ALA A 96 14.82 -20.04 10.71
C ALA A 96 13.35 -19.83 10.30
N ALA A 97 12.90 -18.59 10.09
CA ALA A 97 11.55 -18.31 9.61
C ALA A 97 11.41 -18.63 8.12
N GLN A 98 12.39 -18.23 7.32
CA GLN A 98 12.45 -18.52 5.89
C GLN A 98 12.53 -20.04 5.64
N GLN A 99 13.35 -20.76 6.41
CA GLN A 99 13.42 -22.22 6.33
C GLN A 99 12.07 -22.90 6.59
N ARG A 100 11.26 -22.38 7.53
CA ARG A 100 9.91 -22.90 7.78
C ARG A 100 8.97 -22.67 6.61
N VAL A 101 9.10 -21.53 5.90
CA VAL A 101 8.30 -21.23 4.71
C VAL A 101 8.74 -22.11 3.54
N GLU A 102 10.05 -22.30 3.35
CA GLU A 102 10.64 -23.17 2.33
C GLU A 102 10.25 -24.64 2.51
N ALA A 103 10.11 -25.11 3.76
CA ALA A 103 9.64 -26.45 4.08
C ALA A 103 8.16 -26.71 3.77
N ARG A 104 7.33 -25.67 3.52
CA ARG A 104 5.92 -25.85 3.15
C ARG A 104 5.80 -26.49 1.76
N ALA A 105 4.67 -27.13 1.49
CA ALA A 105 4.36 -27.61 0.15
C ALA A 105 4.25 -26.41 -0.84
N PRO A 106 4.74 -26.54 -2.08
CA PRO A 106 4.63 -25.47 -3.09
C PRO A 106 3.21 -24.96 -3.31
N ASP A 107 2.22 -25.86 -3.39
CA ASP A 107 0.81 -25.49 -3.57
C ASP A 107 0.29 -24.63 -2.41
N ALA A 108 0.76 -24.88 -1.19
CA ALA A 108 0.39 -24.09 -0.02
C ALA A 108 0.93 -22.66 -0.14
N ARG A 109 2.18 -22.47 -0.60
CA ARG A 109 2.76 -21.14 -0.82
C ARG A 109 2.02 -20.38 -1.92
N LEU A 110 1.75 -21.02 -3.06
CA LEU A 110 0.97 -20.41 -4.14
C LEU A 110 -0.44 -20.04 -3.70
N HIS A 111 -1.07 -20.87 -2.86
CA HIS A 111 -2.35 -20.55 -2.25
C HIS A 111 -2.26 -19.31 -1.34
N THR A 112 -1.23 -19.23 -0.48
CA THR A 112 -0.98 -18.04 0.35
C THR A 112 -0.72 -16.78 -0.49
N ALA A 113 -0.02 -16.90 -1.62
CA ALA A 113 0.22 -15.77 -2.53
C ALA A 113 -1.11 -15.22 -3.09
N ARG A 114 -2.00 -16.12 -3.55
CA ARG A 114 -3.35 -15.75 -4.00
C ARG A 114 -4.17 -15.12 -2.88
N GLN A 115 -4.18 -15.73 -1.69
CA GLN A 115 -4.89 -15.20 -0.53
C GLN A 115 -4.40 -13.80 -0.15
N THR A 116 -3.08 -13.57 -0.21
CA THR A 116 -2.47 -12.26 0.08
C THR A 116 -2.99 -11.21 -0.90
N LEU A 117 -2.98 -11.49 -2.21
CA LEU A 117 -3.51 -10.57 -3.23
C LEU A 117 -5.01 -10.32 -3.08
N PHE A 118 -5.79 -11.33 -2.72
CA PHE A 118 -7.22 -11.14 -2.46
C PHE A 118 -7.49 -10.28 -1.23
N ALA A 119 -6.74 -10.51 -0.15
CA ALA A 119 -6.86 -9.69 1.06
C ALA A 119 -6.46 -8.23 0.79
N ASP A 120 -5.55 -8.02 -0.13
CA ASP A 120 -5.09 -6.71 -0.52
C ASP A 120 -6.21 -5.87 -1.20
N PHE A 121 -7.22 -6.49 -1.83
CA PHE A 121 -8.43 -5.76 -2.29
C PHE A 121 -9.23 -5.12 -1.15
N ALA A 122 -9.31 -5.79 0.00
CA ALA A 122 -9.95 -5.24 1.18
C ALA A 122 -9.10 -4.11 1.77
N PHE A 123 -7.79 -4.31 1.85
CA PHE A 123 -6.85 -3.29 2.32
C PHE A 123 -6.89 -2.04 1.43
N MET A 124 -6.87 -2.18 0.11
CA MET A 124 -6.87 -1.04 -0.80
C MET A 124 -8.16 -0.22 -0.75
N THR A 125 -9.30 -0.89 -0.56
CA THR A 125 -10.56 -0.20 -0.33
C THR A 125 -10.51 0.60 0.97
N ALA A 126 -10.02 -0.03 2.05
CA ALA A 126 -9.93 0.59 3.36
C ALA A 126 -8.98 1.80 3.36
N TYR A 127 -7.74 1.63 2.88
CA TYR A 127 -6.75 2.71 2.88
C TYR A 127 -7.17 3.85 1.96
N SER A 128 -7.82 3.57 0.81
CA SER A 128 -8.24 4.61 -0.13
C SER A 128 -9.30 5.52 0.49
N ILE A 129 -10.27 4.93 1.21
CA ILE A 129 -11.28 5.68 1.96
C ILE A 129 -10.62 6.48 3.08
N PHE A 130 -9.72 5.85 3.85
CA PHE A 130 -9.01 6.52 4.93
C PHE A 130 -8.18 7.71 4.43
N LEU A 131 -7.36 7.53 3.39
CA LEU A 131 -6.54 8.59 2.81
C LEU A 131 -7.38 9.70 2.20
N TRP A 132 -8.46 9.36 1.49
CA TRP A 132 -9.42 10.36 0.97
C TRP A 132 -9.95 11.24 2.10
N MET A 133 -10.44 10.63 3.19
CA MET A 133 -10.96 11.37 4.35
C MET A 133 -9.88 12.20 5.05
N LEU A 134 -8.67 11.64 5.21
CA LEU A 134 -7.55 12.31 5.86
C LEU A 134 -7.09 13.53 5.05
N CYS A 135 -6.94 13.39 3.74
CA CYS A 135 -6.61 14.47 2.83
C CYS A 135 -7.69 15.56 2.82
N ALA A 136 -8.96 15.19 2.75
CA ALA A 136 -10.08 16.13 2.80
C ALA A 136 -10.05 16.94 4.10
N ARG A 137 -9.83 16.27 5.23
CA ARG A 137 -9.72 16.93 6.55
C ARG A 137 -8.51 17.85 6.62
N ALA A 138 -7.34 17.42 6.15
CA ALA A 138 -6.14 18.23 6.13
C ALA A 138 -6.32 19.48 5.25
N ALA A 139 -6.87 19.31 4.03
CA ALA A 139 -7.13 20.39 3.10
C ALA A 139 -8.10 21.45 3.67
N ALA A 140 -9.10 21.02 4.44
CA ALA A 140 -10.04 21.93 5.09
C ALA A 140 -9.38 22.88 6.13
N THR A 141 -8.21 22.52 6.66
CA THR A 141 -7.44 23.39 7.58
C THR A 141 -6.57 24.43 6.86
N LEU A 142 -6.44 24.31 5.54
CA LEU A 142 -5.62 25.18 4.70
C LEU A 142 -6.46 26.26 4.02
N GLY A 143 -5.82 27.37 3.65
CA GLY A 143 -6.40 28.42 2.83
C GLY A 143 -5.62 28.61 1.52
N GLY A 144 -6.21 29.30 0.54
CA GLY A 144 -5.54 29.67 -0.71
C GLY A 144 -5.10 28.49 -1.58
N ALA A 145 -3.95 28.62 -2.24
CA ALA A 145 -3.40 27.60 -3.15
C ALA A 145 -3.15 26.22 -2.48
N PRO A 146 -2.58 26.12 -1.26
CA PRO A 146 -2.42 24.83 -0.58
C PRO A 146 -3.71 24.04 -0.37
N ARG A 147 -4.85 24.72 -0.18
CA ARG A 147 -6.17 24.06 -0.09
C ARG A 147 -6.56 23.41 -1.40
N ARG A 148 -6.31 24.07 -2.54
CA ARG A 148 -6.60 23.51 -3.88
C ARG A 148 -5.75 22.27 -4.15
N VAL A 149 -4.46 22.30 -3.78
CA VAL A 149 -3.58 21.14 -3.85
C VAL A 149 -4.10 20.00 -2.97
N GLY A 150 -4.52 20.30 -1.73
CA GLY A 150 -5.10 19.29 -0.85
C GLY A 150 -6.43 18.71 -1.35
N GLN A 151 -7.25 19.52 -2.01
CA GLN A 151 -8.47 19.05 -2.69
C GLN A 151 -8.13 18.11 -3.85
N ALA A 152 -7.09 18.41 -4.64
CA ALA A 152 -6.62 17.49 -5.67
C ALA A 152 -6.06 16.18 -5.06
N ALA A 153 -5.26 16.27 -3.99
CA ALA A 153 -4.73 15.11 -3.27
C ALA A 153 -5.83 14.20 -2.70
N THR A 154 -6.99 14.78 -2.35
CA THR A 154 -8.16 14.03 -1.92
C THR A 154 -8.62 13.06 -3.02
N PHE A 155 -8.70 13.50 -4.28
CA PHE A 155 -9.05 12.63 -5.42
C PHE A 155 -7.91 11.70 -5.86
N ALA A 156 -6.67 12.00 -5.47
CA ALA A 156 -5.53 11.15 -5.75
C ALA A 156 -5.59 9.81 -4.99
N ALA A 157 -6.18 9.79 -3.78
CA ALA A 157 -6.27 8.56 -2.98
C ALA A 157 -7.08 7.43 -3.68
N PRO A 158 -8.30 7.67 -4.19
CA PRO A 158 -9.00 6.68 -5.01
C PRO A 158 -8.23 6.24 -6.27
N LEU A 159 -7.47 7.14 -6.91
CA LEU A 159 -6.64 6.80 -8.07
C LEU A 159 -5.52 5.83 -7.69
N ALA A 160 -4.87 6.03 -6.54
CA ALA A 160 -3.90 5.06 -6.02
C ALA A 160 -4.56 3.71 -5.74
N GLY A 161 -5.77 3.70 -5.16
CA GLY A 161 -6.57 2.48 -4.97
C GLY A 161 -6.86 1.75 -6.28
N LEU A 162 -7.25 2.46 -7.34
CA LEU A 162 -7.49 1.86 -8.65
C LEU A 162 -6.22 1.31 -9.30
N ALA A 163 -5.09 2.01 -9.16
CA ALA A 163 -3.80 1.51 -9.60
C ALA A 163 -3.42 0.21 -8.86
N ASP A 164 -3.72 0.13 -7.56
CA ASP A 164 -3.51 -1.08 -6.75
C ASP A 164 -4.41 -2.26 -7.19
N VAL A 165 -5.71 -1.99 -7.44
CA VAL A 165 -6.63 -2.99 -8.02
C VAL A 165 -6.04 -3.54 -9.32
N SER A 166 -5.56 -2.63 -10.17
CA SER A 166 -5.05 -2.99 -11.48
C SER A 166 -3.77 -3.81 -11.40
N GLU A 167 -2.85 -3.46 -10.49
CA GLU A 167 -1.68 -4.27 -10.18
C GLU A 167 -2.08 -5.67 -9.72
N ASN A 168 -2.95 -5.78 -8.73
CA ASN A 168 -3.27 -7.07 -8.12
C ASN A 168 -3.99 -7.99 -9.10
N ILE A 169 -4.80 -7.45 -10.01
CA ILE A 169 -5.34 -8.21 -11.14
C ILE A 169 -4.20 -8.74 -12.02
N ALA A 170 -3.23 -7.90 -12.37
CA ALA A 170 -2.09 -8.32 -13.18
C ALA A 170 -1.27 -9.43 -12.50
N HIS A 171 -1.01 -9.31 -11.18
CA HIS A 171 -0.32 -10.34 -10.41
C HIS A 171 -1.12 -11.64 -10.26
N LEU A 172 -2.45 -11.56 -10.08
CA LEU A 172 -3.32 -12.74 -10.07
C LEU A 172 -3.30 -13.46 -11.42
N MET A 173 -3.33 -12.71 -12.53
CA MET A 173 -3.19 -13.29 -13.87
C MET A 173 -1.80 -13.91 -14.07
N PHE A 174 -0.75 -13.26 -13.56
CA PHE A 174 0.62 -13.78 -13.57
C PHE A 174 0.72 -15.11 -12.82
N LEU A 175 0.14 -15.19 -11.62
CA LEU A 175 0.05 -16.41 -10.81
C LEU A 175 -0.81 -17.50 -11.47
N ALA A 176 -1.86 -17.14 -12.18
CA ALA A 176 -2.73 -18.09 -12.88
C ALA A 176 -2.05 -18.70 -14.10
N ALA A 177 -1.23 -17.93 -14.82
CA ALA A 177 -0.45 -18.39 -15.96
C ALA A 177 0.74 -19.29 -15.57
N GLY A 178 1.23 -19.20 -14.32
CA GLY A 178 2.31 -20.06 -13.82
C GLY A 178 3.69 -19.71 -14.40
N ALA A 179 4.59 -20.69 -14.41
CA ALA A 179 6.01 -20.51 -14.79
C ALA A 179 6.22 -20.22 -16.28
N ASP A 180 5.31 -20.71 -17.14
CA ASP A 180 5.31 -20.40 -18.57
C ASP A 180 4.87 -18.96 -18.85
N GLY A 181 4.22 -18.34 -17.85
CA GLY A 181 4.03 -16.90 -17.68
C GLY A 181 3.19 -16.22 -18.76
N PRO A 182 2.54 -15.11 -18.45
CA PRO A 182 2.04 -14.22 -19.48
C PRO A 182 3.18 -13.41 -20.09
N GLY A 183 3.00 -12.93 -21.31
CA GLY A 183 4.02 -12.15 -22.03
C GLY A 183 4.38 -10.83 -21.35
N GLU A 184 5.48 -10.22 -21.81
CA GLU A 184 6.02 -8.92 -21.37
C GLU A 184 4.95 -7.83 -21.15
N ALA A 185 3.86 -7.86 -21.93
CA ALA A 185 2.76 -6.91 -21.82
C ALA A 185 2.04 -6.96 -20.46
N LEU A 186 1.79 -8.14 -19.89
CA LEU A 186 1.10 -8.24 -18.60
C LEU A 186 2.02 -7.84 -17.45
N PHE A 187 3.30 -8.19 -17.53
CA PHE A 187 4.30 -7.71 -16.60
C PHE A 187 4.41 -6.18 -16.64
N ALA A 188 4.53 -5.59 -17.83
CA ALA A 188 4.59 -4.14 -18.01
C ALA A 188 3.35 -3.45 -17.42
N TRP A 189 2.15 -4.00 -17.63
CA TRP A 189 0.92 -3.49 -17.03
C TRP A 189 0.99 -3.48 -15.50
N GLY A 190 1.32 -4.62 -14.88
CA GLY A 190 1.50 -4.69 -13.42
C GLY A 190 2.54 -3.69 -12.92
N HIS A 191 3.70 -3.63 -13.56
CA HIS A 191 4.81 -2.76 -13.19
C HIS A 191 4.44 -1.26 -13.26
N TYR A 192 3.80 -0.81 -14.34
CA TYR A 192 3.36 0.58 -14.45
C TYR A 192 2.28 0.93 -13.42
N SER A 193 1.38 0.01 -13.10
CA SER A 193 0.40 0.18 -12.03
C SER A 193 1.07 0.36 -10.66
N VAL A 194 2.10 -0.44 -10.34
CA VAL A 194 2.90 -0.29 -9.11
C VAL A 194 3.54 1.10 -9.06
N MET A 195 4.21 1.52 -10.14
CA MET A 195 4.89 2.82 -10.18
C MET A 195 3.91 3.99 -10.04
N LEU A 196 2.76 3.92 -10.72
CA LEU A 196 1.70 4.91 -10.58
C LEU A 196 1.19 4.99 -9.14
N LYS A 197 0.88 3.84 -8.53
CA LYS A 197 0.40 3.75 -7.14
C LYS A 197 1.39 4.39 -6.17
N TRP A 198 2.65 3.98 -6.19
CA TRP A 198 3.66 4.49 -5.27
C TRP A 198 3.97 5.98 -5.51
N GLY A 199 3.97 6.44 -6.77
CA GLY A 199 4.09 7.86 -7.10
C GLY A 199 2.95 8.68 -6.49
N VAL A 200 1.70 8.23 -6.65
CA VAL A 200 0.52 8.91 -6.10
C VAL A 200 0.51 8.89 -4.58
N ILE A 201 0.82 7.75 -3.95
CA ILE A 201 0.95 7.64 -2.48
C ILE A 201 2.04 8.58 -1.97
N GLY A 202 3.19 8.65 -2.64
CA GLY A 202 4.28 9.57 -2.29
C GLY A 202 3.83 11.03 -2.28
N LEU A 203 3.05 11.46 -3.28
CA LEU A 203 2.48 12.82 -3.33
C LEU A 203 1.49 13.07 -2.19
N ILE A 204 0.64 12.10 -1.87
CA ILE A 204 -0.31 12.17 -0.74
C ILE A 204 0.44 12.34 0.58
N VAL A 205 1.47 11.51 0.82
CA VAL A 205 2.29 11.56 2.03
C VAL A 205 3.00 12.91 2.15
N ALA A 206 3.60 13.40 1.06
CA ALA A 206 4.26 14.71 1.04
C ALA A 206 3.28 15.85 1.38
N PHE A 207 2.08 15.81 0.81
CA PHE A 207 1.01 16.78 1.13
C PHE A 207 0.63 16.72 2.62
N LEU A 208 0.37 15.53 3.16
CA LEU A 208 -0.03 15.35 4.56
C LEU A 208 1.06 15.80 5.54
N ALA A 209 2.33 15.48 5.24
CA ALA A 209 3.48 15.96 6.01
C ALA A 209 3.57 17.49 6.01
N ALA A 210 3.46 18.13 4.84
CA ALA A 210 3.49 19.59 4.74
C ALA A 210 2.32 20.25 5.48
N ALA A 211 1.11 19.69 5.36
CA ALA A 211 -0.07 20.17 6.08
C ALA A 211 0.10 20.03 7.61
N GLY A 212 0.58 18.87 8.07
CA GLY A 212 0.85 18.61 9.49
C GLY A 212 1.91 19.56 10.06
N LEU A 213 3.02 19.75 9.35
CA LEU A 213 4.08 20.65 9.76
C LEU A 213 3.60 22.10 9.86
N ARG A 214 2.80 22.57 8.89
CA ARG A 214 2.18 23.90 8.95
C ARG A 214 1.24 24.05 10.14
N MET A 215 0.46 23.02 10.47
CA MET A 215 -0.41 23.04 11.65
C MET A 215 0.40 23.14 12.95
N LEU A 216 1.53 22.42 13.05
CA LEU A 216 2.44 22.50 14.19
C LEU A 216 3.05 23.90 14.33
N PHE A 217 3.57 24.48 13.24
CA PHE A 217 4.12 25.85 13.27
C PHE A 217 3.08 26.89 13.67
N ARG A 218 1.85 26.81 13.15
CA ARG A 218 0.75 27.70 13.55
C ARG A 218 0.40 27.58 15.03
N ARG A 219 0.52 26.38 15.62
CA ARG A 219 0.30 26.16 17.06
C ARG A 219 1.46 26.67 17.91
N ALA A 220 2.67 26.69 17.38
CA ALA A 220 3.85 27.20 18.07
C ALA A 220 3.92 28.73 18.08
N GLN A 221 3.34 29.42 17.10
CA GLN A 221 3.32 30.87 17.05
C GLN A 221 2.54 31.47 18.25
N PRO A 222 3.06 32.53 18.90
CA PRO A 222 2.37 33.22 19.98
C PRO A 222 1.03 33.78 19.49
N ALA A 223 0.04 33.90 20.38
CA ALA A 223 -1.33 34.29 20.03
C ALA A 223 -1.41 35.63 19.28
N GLU A 224 -0.48 36.54 19.57
CA GLU A 224 -0.36 37.85 18.91
C GLU A 224 0.00 37.74 17.43
N ALA A 225 0.80 36.74 17.05
CA ALA A 225 1.22 36.48 15.67
C ALA A 225 0.19 35.65 14.87
N ARG A 226 -0.96 35.29 15.46
CA ARG A 226 -2.03 34.50 14.80
C ARG A 226 -3.15 35.35 14.19
N ARG A 227 -3.12 36.67 14.39
CA ARG A 227 -4.04 37.61 13.75
C ARG A 227 -3.64 37.84 12.30
#